data_AF-A0A964ISW5-F1
#
_entry.id   AF-A0A964ISW5-F1
#
_cell.length_a   1.000
_cell.length_b   1.000
_cell.length_c   1.000
_cell.angle_alpha   90.00
_cell.angle_beta   90.00
_cell.angle_gamma   90.00
#
_symmetry.space_group_name_H-M   'P 1'
#
loop_
_entity.id
_entity.type
_entity.pdbx_description
1 polymer ?
#
loop_
_entity_poly.entity_id
_entity_poly.type
_entity_poly.pdbx_seq_one_letter_code
_entity_poly.pdbx_strand_id
1 'polypeptide(L)'
;MRAGFEAAGATVGGHAIGATVSIGAATSYQAMADIDALILRADAALYRAKHAGRNRFHAADDEPGSEQAHQIAAVRRAQSAKPVGILYRKLAARRAKLADPAVAGEGTTARLL
;
A
#
# COMPACT_ATOMS: atom_id res chain seq x y z
N MET A 1 -4.78 -4.22 -10.55
CA MET A 1 -5.09 -4.07 -9.11
C MET A 1 -6.30 -4.92 -8.69
N ARG A 2 -7.55 -4.63 -9.13
CA ARG A 2 -8.75 -5.37 -8.67
C ARG A 2 -8.72 -6.87 -8.99
N ALA A 3 -8.44 -7.24 -10.24
CA ALA A 3 -8.33 -8.65 -10.64
C ALA A 3 -7.28 -9.44 -9.82
N GLY A 4 -6.18 -8.77 -9.42
CA GLY A 4 -5.18 -9.38 -8.54
C GLY A 4 -5.68 -9.59 -7.12
N PHE A 5 -6.50 -8.68 -6.59
CA PHE A 5 -7.15 -8.85 -5.29
C PHE A 5 -8.17 -9.99 -5.32
N GLU A 6 -8.93 -10.09 -6.41
CA GLU A 6 -9.91 -11.16 -6.63
C GLU A 6 -9.26 -12.54 -6.76
N ALA A 7 -8.15 -12.63 -7.49
CA ALA A 7 -7.35 -13.85 -7.58
C ALA A 7 -6.67 -14.23 -6.25
N ALA A 8 -6.42 -13.27 -5.37
CA ALA A 8 -5.82 -13.49 -4.05
C ALA A 8 -6.86 -13.84 -2.97
N GLY A 9 -8.12 -14.13 -3.35
CA GLY A 9 -9.16 -14.59 -2.44
C GLY A 9 -8.70 -15.76 -1.56
N ALA A 10 -9.13 -15.75 -0.29
CA ALA A 10 -8.69 -16.73 0.68
C ALA A 10 -9.58 -17.98 0.67
N THR A 11 -8.98 -19.12 1.01
CA THR A 11 -9.71 -20.36 1.33
C THR A 11 -9.82 -20.49 2.84
N VAL A 12 -11.03 -20.59 3.37
CA VAL A 12 -11.29 -20.76 4.81
C VAL A 12 -12.01 -22.08 5.03
N GLY A 13 -11.41 -22.99 5.81
CA GLY A 13 -11.99 -24.32 6.07
C GLY A 13 -12.30 -25.11 4.80
N GLY A 14 -11.43 -25.05 3.79
CA GLY A 14 -11.61 -25.73 2.50
C GLY A 14 -12.56 -25.06 1.50
N HIS A 15 -13.21 -23.94 1.87
CA HIS A 15 -14.13 -23.21 1.00
C HIS A 15 -13.47 -21.95 0.45
N ALA A 16 -13.57 -21.74 -0.87
CA ALA A 16 -13.08 -20.53 -1.51
C ALA A 16 -14.00 -19.35 -1.19
N ILE A 17 -13.45 -18.29 -0.58
CA ILE A 17 -14.16 -17.04 -0.34
C ILE A 17 -13.73 -16.04 -1.41
N GLY A 18 -14.66 -15.72 -2.31
CA GLY A 18 -14.46 -14.67 -3.30
C GLY A 18 -14.26 -13.31 -2.61
N ALA A 19 -13.07 -12.73 -2.75
CA ALA A 19 -12.76 -11.42 -2.19
C ALA A 19 -12.76 -10.37 -3.30
N THR A 20 -13.58 -9.33 -3.20
CA THR A 20 -13.55 -8.21 -4.15
C THR A 20 -13.30 -6.90 -3.42
N VAL A 21 -12.79 -5.91 -4.16
CA VAL A 21 -12.51 -4.59 -3.60
C VAL A 21 -13.26 -3.51 -4.39
N SER A 22 -13.97 -2.65 -3.67
CA SER A 22 -14.52 -1.41 -4.22
C SER A 22 -13.61 -0.26 -3.79
N ILE A 23 -13.36 0.68 -4.69
CA ILE A 23 -12.35 1.72 -4.50
C ILE A 23 -12.98 3.08 -4.79
N GLY A 24 -12.85 4.00 -3.84
CA GLY A 24 -13.11 5.43 -4.02
C GLY A 24 -11.81 6.21 -3.93
N ALA A 25 -11.59 7.16 -4.82
CA ALA A 25 -10.43 8.05 -4.76
C ALA A 25 -10.84 9.51 -4.98
N ALA A 26 -10.18 10.40 -4.26
CA ALA A 26 -10.27 11.84 -4.47
C ALA A 26 -8.86 12.40 -4.66
N THR A 27 -8.77 13.41 -5.51
CA THR A 27 -7.52 14.13 -5.78
C THR A 27 -7.70 15.61 -5.45
N SER A 28 -6.57 16.28 -5.20
CA SER A 28 -6.54 17.74 -5.09
C SER A 28 -5.24 18.27 -5.65
N TYR A 29 -5.34 19.35 -6.40
CA TYR A 29 -4.21 20.07 -6.98
C TYR A 29 -3.85 21.32 -6.17
N GLN A 30 -4.60 21.62 -5.10
CA GLN A 30 -4.32 22.76 -4.24
C GLN A 30 -3.09 22.50 -3.39
N ALA A 31 -2.30 23.56 -3.11
CA ALA A 31 -1.09 23.45 -2.29
C ALA A 31 -1.42 23.15 -0.82
N MET A 32 -2.56 23.64 -0.34
CA MET A 32 -3.11 23.39 1.00
C MET A 32 -4.48 22.73 0.83
N ALA A 33 -4.49 21.45 0.48
CA ALA A 33 -5.73 20.70 0.42
C ALA A 33 -6.17 20.32 1.85
N ASP A 34 -7.43 20.54 2.16
CA ASP A 34 -8.04 20.00 3.38
C ASP A 34 -8.13 18.47 3.28
N ILE A 35 -7.41 17.79 4.18
CA ILE A 35 -7.30 16.33 4.21
C ILE A 35 -8.65 15.71 4.60
N ASP A 36 -9.38 16.31 5.53
CA ASP A 36 -10.66 15.77 5.98
C ASP A 36 -11.69 15.83 4.85
N ALA A 37 -11.70 16.94 4.10
CA ALA A 37 -12.51 17.08 2.89
C ALA A 37 -12.12 16.08 1.79
N LEU A 38 -10.82 15.77 1.62
CA LEU A 38 -10.33 14.75 0.68
C LEU A 38 -10.80 13.34 1.08
N ILE A 39 -10.70 12.98 2.36
CA ILE A 39 -11.14 11.69 2.88
C ILE A 39 -12.65 11.54 2.68
N LEU A 40 -13.43 12.56 3.04
CA LEU A 40 -14.88 12.53 2.89
C LEU A 40 -15.30 12.33 1.43
N ARG A 41 -14.65 13.03 0.50
CA ARG A 41 -14.87 12.85 -0.94
C ARG A 41 -14.52 11.44 -1.42
N ALA A 42 -13.37 10.91 -0.99
CA ALA A 42 -12.95 9.57 -1.34
C ALA A 42 -13.92 8.50 -0.79
N ASP A 43 -14.43 8.68 0.43
CA ASP A 43 -15.42 7.77 1.01
C ASP A 43 -16.76 7.84 0.28
N ALA A 44 -17.23 9.04 -0.09
CA ALA A 44 -18.42 9.19 -0.91
C ALA A 44 -18.29 8.47 -2.27
N ALA A 45 -17.11 8.55 -2.91
CA ALA A 45 -16.83 7.81 -4.14
C ALA A 45 -16.77 6.28 -3.90
N LEU A 46 -16.22 5.84 -2.77
CA LEU A 46 -16.21 4.43 -2.37
C LEU A 46 -17.64 3.91 -2.19
N TYR A 47 -18.50 4.71 -1.57
CA TYR A 47 -19.90 4.35 -1.36
C TYR A 47 -20.64 4.26 -2.69
N ARG A 48 -20.41 5.20 -3.62
CA ARG A 48 -20.90 5.11 -5.00
C ARG A 48 -20.44 3.82 -5.69
N ALA A 49 -19.16 3.45 -5.57
CA ALA A 49 -18.64 2.20 -6.12
C ALA A 49 -19.33 0.96 -5.52
N LYS A 50 -19.63 0.97 -4.22
CA LYS A 50 -20.37 -0.11 -3.56
C LYS A 50 -21.81 -0.20 -4.09
N HIS A 51 -22.51 0.92 -4.23
CA HIS A 51 -23.91 0.94 -4.68
C HIS A 51 -24.09 0.63 -6.16
N ALA A 52 -23.15 1.03 -7.01
CA ALA A 52 -23.23 0.75 -8.44
C ALA A 52 -23.00 -0.74 -8.79
N GLY A 53 -22.72 -1.60 -7.79
CA GLY A 53 -22.56 -3.05 -7.98
C GLY A 53 -21.17 -3.59 -7.63
N ARG A 54 -20.41 -2.88 -6.78
CA ARG A 54 -19.13 -3.33 -6.19
C ARG A 54 -18.06 -3.71 -7.23
N ASN A 55 -16.91 -4.23 -6.74
CA ASN A 55 -15.73 -4.61 -7.53
C ASN A 55 -15.33 -3.57 -8.61
N ARG A 56 -15.39 -2.28 -8.25
CA ARG A 56 -15.18 -1.18 -9.19
C ARG A 56 -14.52 0.02 -8.54
N PHE A 57 -14.17 0.97 -9.40
CA PHE A 57 -13.52 2.21 -9.04
C PHE A 57 -14.46 3.37 -9.38
N HIS A 58 -14.57 4.34 -8.46
CA HIS A 58 -15.14 5.65 -8.74
C HIS A 58 -14.15 6.73 -8.28
N ALA A 59 -13.96 7.74 -9.11
CA ALA A 59 -13.32 8.98 -8.70
C ALA A 59 -14.38 9.90 -8.05
N ALA A 60 -13.98 10.69 -7.06
CA ALA A 60 -14.81 11.73 -6.48
C ALA A 60 -14.85 12.98 -7.37
N ASP A 61 -13.83 13.15 -8.19
CA ASP A 61 -13.66 14.25 -9.13
C ASP A 61 -14.08 13.73 -10.51
N ASP A 62 -15.19 14.24 -11.03
CA ASP A 62 -15.68 13.90 -12.39
C ASP A 62 -14.97 14.73 -13.47
N GLU A 63 -14.24 15.78 -13.07
CA GLU A 63 -13.45 16.61 -13.98
C GLU A 63 -12.09 15.93 -14.23
N PRO A 64 -11.77 15.50 -15.47
CA PRO A 64 -10.39 15.20 -15.81
C PRO A 64 -9.59 16.47 -15.53
N GLY A 65 -8.59 16.38 -14.64
CA GLY A 65 -7.76 17.52 -14.28
C GLY A 65 -7.35 18.26 -15.55
N SER A 66 -7.54 19.59 -15.59
CA SER A 66 -7.14 20.38 -16.75
C SER A 66 -5.67 20.09 -17.09
N GLU A 67 -5.27 20.24 -18.36
CA GLU A 67 -3.88 19.98 -18.79
C GLU A 67 -2.84 20.69 -17.88
N GLN A 68 -3.18 21.90 -17.41
CA GLN A 68 -2.42 22.65 -16.42
C GLN A 68 -2.37 21.98 -15.04
N ALA A 69 -3.47 21.41 -14.55
CA ALA A 69 -3.50 20.64 -13.31
C ALA A 69 -2.62 19.37 -13.41
N HIS A 70 -2.63 18.69 -14.56
CA HIS A 70 -1.73 17.56 -14.84
C HIS A 70 -0.27 17.98 -14.82
N GLN A 71 0.09 19.11 -15.45
CA GLN A 71 1.46 19.63 -15.43
C GLN A 71 1.91 20.01 -14.02
N ILE A 72 1.08 20.70 -13.23
CA ILE A 72 1.39 21.05 -11.83
C ILE A 72 1.56 19.79 -10.98
N ALA A 73 0.70 18.78 -11.13
CA ALA A 73 0.83 17.52 -10.42
C ALA A 73 2.06 16.71 -10.85
N ALA A 74 2.40 16.68 -12.15
CA ALA A 74 3.59 16.01 -12.66
C ALA A 74 4.86 16.63 -12.08
N VAL A 75 4.95 17.97 -12.07
CA VAL A 75 6.08 18.70 -11.48
C VAL A 75 6.18 18.41 -9.97
N ARG A 76 5.06 18.48 -9.23
CA ARG A 76 5.06 18.16 -7.80
C ARG A 76 5.46 16.70 -7.54
N ARG A 77 4.97 15.75 -8.33
CA ARG A 77 5.29 14.32 -8.19
C ARG A 77 6.76 14.06 -8.44
N ALA A 78 7.37 14.72 -9.43
CA ALA A 78 8.81 14.66 -9.68
C ALA A 78 9.61 15.23 -8.50
N GLN A 79 9.12 16.30 -7.87
CA GLN A 79 9.76 16.94 -6.70
C GLN A 79 9.56 16.15 -5.40
N SER A 80 8.42 15.48 -5.21
CA SER A 80 8.07 14.78 -3.96
C SER A 80 8.43 13.29 -3.96
N ALA A 81 8.95 12.75 -5.06
CA ALA A 81 9.43 11.37 -5.14
C ALA A 81 10.71 11.19 -4.29
N LYS A 82 10.57 11.07 -2.97
CA LYS A 82 11.57 10.37 -2.16
C LYS A 82 11.57 8.91 -2.62
N PRO A 83 12.70 8.34 -3.04
CA PRO A 83 12.73 6.97 -3.52
C PRO A 83 12.36 6.04 -2.36
N VAL A 84 11.23 5.35 -2.50
CA VAL A 84 10.74 4.31 -1.58
C VAL A 84 11.75 3.16 -1.43
N GLY A 85 12.85 3.16 -2.20
CA GLY A 85 13.99 2.26 -2.07
C GLY A 85 14.90 2.48 -0.85
N ILE A 86 14.83 3.62 -0.15
CA ILE A 86 15.70 3.85 1.03
C ILE A 86 15.24 3.02 2.23
N LEU A 87 13.92 2.80 2.39
CA LEU A 87 13.39 2.06 3.54
C LEU A 87 13.64 0.55 3.42
N TYR A 88 13.48 -0.02 2.22
CA TYR A 88 13.84 -1.43 1.96
C TYR A 88 15.35 -1.69 2.10
N ARG A 89 16.22 -0.76 1.68
CA ARG A 89 17.67 -0.92 1.83
C ARG A 89 18.11 -0.89 3.31
N LYS A 90 17.49 -0.05 4.14
CA LYS A 90 17.77 0.00 5.59
C LYS A 90 17.28 -1.26 6.32
N LEU A 91 16.15 -1.85 5.93
CA LEU A 91 15.64 -3.09 6.52
C LEU A 91 16.45 -4.33 6.07
N ALA A 92 16.88 -4.37 4.80
CA ALA A 92 17.74 -5.43 4.28
C ALA A 92 19.13 -5.44 4.96
N ALA A 93 19.75 -4.27 5.15
CA ALA A 93 21.02 -4.14 5.87
C ALA A 93 20.90 -4.56 7.35
N ARG A 94 19.73 -4.38 7.97
CA ARG A 94 19.49 -4.79 9.36
C ARG A 94 19.29 -6.30 9.52
N ARG A 95 18.71 -6.98 8.52
CA ARG A 95 18.54 -8.44 8.51
C ARG A 95 19.86 -9.18 8.28
N ALA A 96 20.75 -8.63 7.45
CA ALA A 96 22.10 -9.16 7.25
C ALA A 96 22.96 -9.11 8.52
N LYS A 97 22.73 -8.15 9.42
CA LYS A 97 23.46 -8.01 10.69
C LYS A 97 22.93 -8.92 11.82
N LEU A 98 21.75 -9.52 11.67
CA LEU A 98 21.16 -10.43 12.67
C LEU A 98 21.40 -11.91 12.34
N ALA A 99 21.97 -12.21 11.17
CA ALA A 99 22.28 -13.57 10.72
C ALA A 99 23.78 -13.88 10.85
N ASP A 100 24.30 -13.81 12.08
CA ASP A 100 25.60 -14.38 12.43
C ASP A 100 25.36 -15.70 13.22
N PRO A 101 25.69 -16.88 12.67
CA PRO A 101 25.52 -18.16 13.35
C PRO A 101 26.80 -18.50 14.14
N ALA A 102 26.86 -18.03 15.39
CA ALA A 102 27.88 -18.47 16.34
C ALA A 102 27.23 -18.92 17.65
N VAL A 103 26.45 -20.01 17.59
CA VAL A 103 26.19 -20.86 18.75
C VAL A 103 26.23 -22.32 18.29
N ALA A 104 27.45 -22.85 18.14
CA ALA A 104 27.70 -24.28 18.23
C ALA A 104 28.12 -24.57 19.66
N GLY A 105 27.32 -25.37 20.37
CA GLY A 105 27.65 -25.86 21.70
C GLY A 105 28.56 -27.08 21.64
N GLU A 106 29.61 -27.07 22.46
CA GLU A 106 30.23 -28.24 23.08
C GLU A 106 30.35 -27.83 24.56
N GLY A 107 29.88 -28.58 25.55
CA GLY A 107 30.09 -30.01 25.74
C GLY A 107 30.82 -30.15 27.09
N THR A 108 30.08 -30.59 28.10
CA THR A 108 30.43 -30.71 29.51
C THR A 108 31.64 -31.62 29.80
N THR A 109 32.28 -31.38 30.95
CA THR A 109 32.94 -32.33 31.89
C THR A 109 34.46 -32.34 32.01
N ALA A 110 34.87 -32.16 33.28
CA ALA A 110 36.19 -32.32 33.86
C ALA A 110 36.72 -33.75 33.79
N ARG A 111 38.05 -33.92 33.82
CA ARG A 111 38.71 -35.16 34.23
C ARG A 111 39.97 -34.89 35.05
N LEU A 112 39.97 -35.50 36.23
CA LEU A 112 41.07 -35.83 37.15
C LEU A 112 42.42 -36.10 36.46
N LEU A 113 43.49 -35.42 36.91
CA LEU A 113 44.66 -35.95 37.65
C LEU A 113 45.73 -34.86 37.74
#